data_AF-A0A951DSE7-F1
#
_entry.id   AF-A0A951DSE7-F1
#
_cell.length_a   1.000
_cell.length_b   1.000
_cell.length_c   1.000
_cell.angle_alpha   90.00
_cell.angle_beta   90.00
_cell.angle_gamma   90.00
#
_symmetry.space_group_name_H-M   'P 1'
#
loop_
_entity.id
_entity.type
_entity.pdbx_description
1 polymer ?
#
loop_
_entity_poly.entity_id
_entity_poly.type
_entity_poly.pdbx_seq_one_letter_code
_entity_poly.pdbx_strand_id
1 'polypeptide(L)'
;MCARRPERLWQAYFVLAGVETLLTVGKLGASSNYWLELSAATSVLIGVVAMRIREVRPERRLFTAPGLAALVFVALLASVPAYQANVSQALEQEFARRDNQPTARAELVAMAAREPGAVLTDDPGIAVEAGKRVEFEFVVFTILATQGIWNEQPILDAIAARRFGLVVLTTSLDDPVRPLISARYTETVRLALRAVYAPAGQLTGYWLYRPE
;
A
#
# COMPACT_ATOMS: atom_id res chain seq x y z
N MET A 1 -14.37 22.89 32.31
CA MET A 1 -14.05 21.54 32.83
C MET A 1 -12.62 21.20 32.44
N CYS A 2 -11.73 20.94 33.40
CA CYS A 2 -10.33 20.58 33.09
C CYS A 2 -10.26 19.10 32.66
N ALA A 3 -9.59 18.80 31.55
CA ALA A 3 -9.38 17.43 31.09
C ALA A 3 -8.53 16.64 32.12
N ARG A 4 -8.89 15.38 32.38
CA ARG A 4 -8.11 14.47 33.25
C ARG A 4 -6.76 14.16 32.59
N ARG A 5 -5.71 13.87 33.36
CA ARG A 5 -4.36 13.54 32.83
C ARG A 5 -4.35 12.56 31.65
N PRO A 6 -5.04 11.40 31.69
CA PRO A 6 -5.07 10.47 30.54
C PRO A 6 -5.79 11.05 29.32
N GLU A 7 -6.80 11.92 29.49
CA GLU A 7 -7.50 12.55 28.37
C GLU A 7 -6.62 13.56 27.66
N ARG A 8 -5.78 14.29 28.41
CA ARG A 8 -4.80 15.24 27.84
C ARG A 8 -3.77 14.52 26.98
N LEU A 9 -3.37 13.30 27.37
CA LEU A 9 -2.45 12.48 26.58
C LEU A 9 -3.05 12.10 25.23
N TRP A 10 -4.31 11.62 25.23
CA TRP A 10 -5.01 11.28 23.98
C TRP A 10 -5.31 12.49 23.11
N GLN A 11 -5.59 13.65 23.70
CA GLN A 11 -5.74 14.90 22.97
C GLN A 11 -4.42 15.31 22.30
N ALA A 12 -3.31 15.24 23.03
CA ALA A 12 -1.98 15.52 22.47
C ALA A 12 -1.63 14.54 21.35
N TYR A 13 -1.88 13.24 21.56
CA TYR A 13 -1.67 12.21 20.55
C TYR A 13 -2.50 12.44 19.28
N PHE A 14 -3.78 12.79 19.43
CA PHE A 14 -4.64 13.13 18.28
C PHE A 14 -4.11 14.34 17.49
N VAL A 15 -3.66 15.40 18.19
CA VAL A 15 -3.08 16.57 17.53
C VAL A 15 -1.78 16.19 16.81
N LEU A 16 -0.90 15.42 17.45
CA LEU A 16 0.35 14.97 16.84
C LEU A 16 0.10 14.08 15.62
N ALA A 17 -0.78 13.09 15.73
CA ALA A 17 -1.18 12.23 14.62
C ALA A 17 -1.80 13.04 13.47
N GLY A 18 -2.65 14.02 13.78
CA GLY A 18 -3.24 14.90 12.77
C GLY A 18 -2.20 15.76 12.05
N VAL A 19 -1.25 16.34 12.79
CA VAL A 19 -0.14 17.11 12.20
C VAL A 19 0.76 16.21 11.35
N GLU A 20 1.12 15.03 11.85
CA GLU A 20 1.88 14.04 11.10
C GLU A 20 1.18 13.69 9.78
N THR A 21 -0.08 13.25 9.83
CA THR A 21 -0.87 12.91 8.63
C THR A 21 -0.90 14.08 7.64
N LEU A 22 -1.13 15.32 8.10
CA LEU A 22 -1.15 16.51 7.23
C LEU A 22 0.20 16.76 6.54
N LEU A 23 1.31 16.58 7.27
CA LEU A 23 2.65 16.80 6.75
C LEU A 23 3.09 15.68 5.78
N THR A 24 2.61 14.45 5.98
CA THR A 24 3.10 13.29 5.24
C THR A 24 2.20 12.86 4.09
N VAL A 25 0.90 13.16 4.10
CA VAL A 25 -0.06 12.67 3.10
C VAL A 25 0.22 13.20 1.68
N GLY A 26 0.86 14.36 1.56
CA GLY A 26 1.25 14.94 0.27
C GLY A 26 2.57 14.41 -0.29
N LYS A 27 3.27 13.53 0.43
CA LYS A 27 4.56 12.99 0.02
C LYS A 27 4.38 11.94 -1.08
N LEU A 28 5.27 11.93 -2.08
CA LEU A 28 5.35 10.84 -3.06
C LEU A 28 5.56 9.50 -2.33
N GLY A 29 4.72 8.51 -2.65
CA GLY A 29 4.68 7.21 -1.98
C GLY A 29 3.82 7.17 -0.70
N ALA A 30 3.13 8.26 -0.33
CA ALA A 30 2.13 8.22 0.73
C ALA A 30 0.95 7.33 0.32
N SER A 31 0.45 6.53 1.25
CA SER A 31 -0.66 5.61 1.02
C SER A 31 -1.72 5.71 2.11
N SER A 32 -2.78 4.93 1.99
CA SER A 32 -3.85 4.80 2.98
C SER A 32 -3.37 4.63 4.42
N ASN A 33 -2.24 3.95 4.62
CA ASN A 33 -1.76 3.60 5.96
C ASN A 33 -1.44 4.82 6.85
N TYR A 34 -1.19 5.99 6.26
CA TYR A 34 -0.92 7.24 6.99
C TYR A 34 -2.14 7.79 7.75
N TRP A 35 -3.34 7.29 7.44
CA TRP A 35 -4.58 7.65 8.13
C TRP A 35 -4.87 6.77 9.36
N LEU A 36 -4.12 5.68 9.57
CA LEU A 36 -4.39 4.73 10.65
C LEU A 36 -4.22 5.36 12.03
N GLU A 37 -3.15 6.12 12.23
CA GLU A 37 -2.86 6.79 13.50
C GLU A 37 -3.96 7.78 13.88
N LEU A 38 -4.37 8.62 12.92
CA LEU A 38 -5.48 9.55 13.10
C LEU A 38 -6.82 8.84 13.35
N SER A 39 -7.07 7.71 12.67
CA SER A 39 -8.28 6.90 12.85
C SER A 39 -8.33 6.28 14.26
N ALA A 40 -7.20 5.77 14.74
CA ALA A 40 -7.08 5.20 16.09
C ALA A 40 -7.29 6.28 17.16
N ALA A 41 -6.63 7.43 17.03
CA ALA A 41 -6.77 8.55 17.95
C ALA A 41 -8.22 9.07 18.01
N THR A 42 -8.87 9.19 16.84
CA THR A 42 -10.28 9.61 16.73
C THR A 42 -11.21 8.65 17.45
N SER A 43 -11.01 7.34 17.27
CA SER A 43 -11.82 6.29 17.89
C SER A 43 -11.77 6.36 19.43
N VAL A 44 -10.58 6.60 19.99
CA VAL A 44 -10.41 6.74 21.44
C VAL A 44 -11.06 8.02 21.96
N LEU A 45 -10.89 9.15 21.26
CA LEU A 45 -11.51 10.42 21.67
C LEU A 45 -13.03 10.37 21.62
N ILE A 46 -13.62 9.67 20.64
CA ILE A 46 -15.07 9.40 20.60
C ILE A 46 -15.53 8.70 21.89
N GLY A 47 -14.78 7.69 22.35
CA GLY A 47 -15.05 7.00 23.61
C GLY A 47 -14.98 7.92 24.83
N VAL A 48 -13.94 8.76 24.92
CA VAL A 48 -13.77 9.74 26.00
C VAL A 48 -14.94 10.74 26.04
N VAL A 49 -15.29 11.32 24.90
CA VAL A 49 -16.39 12.30 24.79
C VAL A 49 -17.73 11.65 25.17
N ALA A 50 -18.00 10.44 24.70
CA ALA A 50 -19.21 9.71 25.05
C ALA A 50 -19.34 9.45 26.56
N MET A 51 -18.25 9.06 27.20
CA MET A 51 -18.21 8.88 28.66
C MET A 51 -18.49 10.19 29.39
N ARG A 52 -17.91 11.31 28.95
CA ARG A 52 -18.18 12.64 29.55
C ARG A 52 -19.63 13.07 29.38
N ILE A 53 -20.22 12.84 28.21
CA ILE A 53 -21.62 13.17 27.97
C ILE A 53 -22.54 12.32 28.86
N ARG A 54 -22.22 11.04 29.08
CA ARG A 54 -22.97 10.20 30.03
C ARG A 54 -22.82 10.63 31.48
N GLU A 55 -21.62 11.05 31.91
CA GLU A 55 -21.39 11.59 33.27
C GLU A 55 -22.25 12.84 33.53
N VAL A 56 -22.42 13.71 32.53
CA VAL A 56 -23.11 15.00 32.67
C VAL A 56 -24.61 14.93 32.34
N ARG A 57 -25.01 14.04 31.43
CA ARG A 57 -26.38 13.89 30.91
C ARG A 57 -26.75 12.41 30.75
N PRO A 58 -27.05 11.71 31.86
CA PRO A 58 -27.33 10.27 31.83
C PRO A 58 -28.54 9.90 30.97
N GLU A 59 -29.47 10.84 30.73
CA GLU A 59 -30.67 10.66 29.90
C GLU A 59 -30.40 10.53 28.39
N ARG A 60 -29.18 10.85 27.90
CA ARG A 60 -28.85 10.77 26.46
C ARG A 60 -28.54 9.35 26.00
N ARG A 61 -29.57 8.64 25.51
CA ARG A 61 -29.50 7.26 24.97
C ARG A 61 -28.65 7.08 23.70
N LEU A 62 -28.26 8.17 23.02
CA LEU A 62 -27.43 8.11 21.80
C LEU A 62 -26.01 7.57 22.09
N PHE A 63 -25.55 7.63 23.33
CA PHE A 63 -24.22 7.14 23.76
C PHE A 63 -24.29 5.77 24.46
N THR A 64 -25.27 4.95 24.07
CA THR A 64 -25.26 3.51 24.36
C THR A 64 -24.17 2.82 23.54
N ALA A 65 -23.75 1.60 23.93
CA ALA A 65 -22.75 0.82 23.19
C ALA A 65 -22.99 0.76 21.66
N PRO A 66 -24.22 0.51 21.15
CA PRO A 66 -24.48 0.54 19.71
C PRO A 66 -24.40 1.95 19.08
N GLY A 67 -24.80 3.01 19.78
CA GLY A 67 -24.68 4.38 19.26
C GLY A 67 -23.24 4.88 19.20
N LEU A 68 -22.42 4.48 20.17
CA LEU A 68 -20.97 4.65 20.17
C LEU A 68 -20.31 3.89 19.02
N ALA A 69 -20.69 2.62 18.83
CA ALA A 69 -20.20 1.81 17.71
C ALA A 69 -20.58 2.44 16.37
N ALA A 70 -21.81 2.95 16.22
CA ALA A 70 -22.25 3.66 15.03
C ALA A 70 -21.47 4.97 14.80
N LEU A 71 -21.17 5.73 15.86
CA LEU A 71 -20.40 6.97 15.75
C LEU A 71 -18.94 6.71 15.35
N VAL A 72 -18.31 5.69 15.94
CA VAL A 72 -16.97 5.23 15.54
C VAL A 72 -17.02 4.74 14.10
N PHE A 73 -18.03 3.96 13.73
CA PHE A 73 -18.21 3.48 12.36
C PHE A 73 -18.37 4.63 11.37
N VAL A 74 -19.17 5.65 11.68
CA VAL A 74 -19.33 6.85 10.84
C VAL A 74 -18.03 7.67 10.77
N ALA A 75 -17.26 7.78 11.85
CA ALA A 75 -15.96 8.47 11.82
C ALA A 75 -14.92 7.72 10.98
N LEU A 76 -14.92 6.38 11.06
CA LEU A 76 -14.12 5.53 10.20
C LEU A 76 -14.57 5.67 8.73
N LEU A 77 -15.89 5.72 8.48
CA LEU A 77 -16.45 5.99 7.15
C LEU A 77 -16.13 7.40 6.64
N ALA A 78 -16.07 8.42 7.49
CA ALA A 78 -15.68 9.78 7.10
C ALA A 78 -14.20 9.85 6.69
N SER A 79 -13.39 8.90 7.14
CA SER A 79 -12.01 8.73 6.69
C SER A 79 -11.95 8.01 5.33
N VAL A 80 -13.04 7.35 4.89
CA VAL A 80 -13.08 6.58 3.63
C VAL A 80 -12.81 7.42 2.39
N PRO A 81 -13.26 8.67 2.20
CA PRO A 81 -12.84 9.53 1.09
C PRO A 81 -11.32 9.77 1.04
N ALA A 82 -10.70 9.90 2.23
CA ALA A 82 -9.25 10.05 2.41
C ALA A 82 -8.49 8.74 2.12
N TYR A 83 -9.08 7.60 2.48
CA TYR A 83 -8.67 6.30 1.97
C TYR A 83 -8.94 6.19 0.45
N GLN A 84 -10.02 6.81 -0.07
CA GLN A 84 -10.54 6.63 -1.43
C GLN A 84 -9.83 7.41 -2.53
N ALA A 85 -9.15 8.49 -2.20
CA ALA A 85 -8.15 9.07 -3.10
C ALA A 85 -7.07 8.02 -3.49
N ASN A 86 -6.87 6.98 -2.67
CA ASN A 86 -6.09 5.77 -2.99
C ASN A 86 -6.98 4.55 -3.34
N VAL A 87 -8.28 4.55 -3.05
CA VAL A 87 -9.22 3.43 -3.32
C VAL A 87 -9.85 3.52 -4.70
N SER A 88 -9.73 4.59 -5.50
CA SER A 88 -9.98 4.44 -6.94
C SER A 88 -8.94 3.48 -7.56
N GLN A 89 -7.67 3.64 -7.18
CA GLN A 89 -6.60 2.69 -7.51
C GLN A 89 -6.80 1.34 -6.81
N ALA A 90 -7.17 1.33 -5.53
CA ALA A 90 -7.41 0.06 -4.83
C ALA A 90 -8.70 -0.63 -5.28
N LEU A 91 -9.76 0.04 -5.71
CA LEU A 91 -10.96 -0.57 -6.31
C LEU A 91 -10.68 -1.01 -7.74
N GLU A 92 -9.91 -0.28 -8.54
CA GLU A 92 -9.44 -0.81 -9.83
C GLU A 92 -8.59 -2.08 -9.62
N GLN A 93 -7.69 -2.08 -8.63
CA GLN A 93 -6.92 -3.25 -8.24
C GLN A 93 -7.77 -4.35 -7.60
N GLU A 94 -8.79 -4.01 -6.80
CA GLU A 94 -9.63 -4.97 -6.06
C GLU A 94 -10.76 -5.53 -6.94
N PHE A 95 -11.29 -4.75 -7.89
CA PHE A 95 -12.18 -5.25 -8.95
C PHE A 95 -11.40 -6.08 -9.96
N ALA A 96 -10.18 -5.68 -10.35
CA ALA A 96 -9.27 -6.55 -11.09
C ALA A 96 -8.93 -7.82 -10.27
N ARG A 97 -8.70 -7.71 -8.95
CA ARG A 97 -8.50 -8.86 -8.05
C ARG A 97 -9.75 -9.69 -7.78
N ARG A 98 -10.96 -9.15 -7.96
CA ARG A 98 -12.23 -9.89 -7.81
C ARG A 98 -12.60 -10.65 -9.08
N ASP A 99 -12.26 -10.13 -10.25
CA ASP A 99 -12.29 -10.91 -11.51
C ASP A 99 -11.19 -11.98 -11.53
N ASN A 100 -10.09 -11.74 -10.84
CA ASN A 100 -9.04 -12.71 -10.58
C ASN A 100 -9.45 -13.68 -9.44
N GLN A 101 -10.00 -14.82 -9.80
CA GLN A 101 -10.36 -15.88 -8.85
C GLN A 101 -9.25 -16.13 -7.80
N PRO A 102 -9.57 -16.36 -6.50
CA PRO A 102 -8.58 -16.67 -5.45
C PRO A 102 -7.60 -17.80 -5.81
N THR A 103 -8.03 -18.71 -6.68
CA THR A 103 -7.25 -19.78 -7.29
C THR A 103 -6.09 -19.28 -8.17
N ALA A 104 -6.26 -18.13 -8.82
CA ALA A 104 -5.37 -17.62 -9.85
C ALA A 104 -4.12 -16.91 -9.24
N ARG A 105 -4.29 -16.18 -8.12
CA ARG A 105 -3.15 -15.71 -7.33
C ARG A 105 -2.37 -16.88 -6.72
N ALA A 106 -3.07 -17.90 -6.21
CA ALA A 106 -2.44 -19.09 -5.68
C ALA A 106 -1.62 -19.83 -6.74
N GLU A 107 -2.08 -19.85 -8.00
CA GLU A 107 -1.33 -20.40 -9.13
C GLU A 107 -0.05 -19.59 -9.42
N LEU A 108 -0.15 -18.26 -9.45
CA LEU A 108 1.02 -17.38 -9.62
C LEU A 108 2.06 -17.58 -8.52
N VAL A 109 1.61 -17.63 -7.27
CA VAL A 109 2.47 -17.89 -6.10
C VAL A 109 3.10 -19.28 -6.19
N ALA A 110 2.34 -20.31 -6.56
CA ALA A 110 2.87 -21.66 -6.74
C ALA A 110 3.90 -21.75 -7.87
N MET A 111 3.69 -21.02 -8.97
CA MET A 111 4.67 -20.92 -10.06
C MET A 111 5.95 -20.22 -9.59
N ALA A 112 5.84 -19.06 -8.92
CA ALA A 112 6.98 -18.34 -8.36
C ALA A 112 7.76 -19.18 -7.33
N ALA A 113 7.05 -19.99 -6.52
CA ALA A 113 7.68 -20.88 -5.54
C ALA A 113 8.48 -22.01 -6.21
N ARG A 114 8.00 -22.55 -7.34
CA ARG A 114 8.66 -23.61 -8.12
C ARG A 114 9.80 -23.12 -9.02
N GLU A 115 9.86 -21.82 -9.31
CA GLU A 115 10.93 -21.25 -10.13
C GLU A 115 12.29 -21.53 -9.47
N PRO A 116 13.25 -22.20 -10.14
CA PRO A 116 14.56 -22.49 -9.54
C PRO A 116 15.38 -21.21 -9.30
N GLY A 117 15.22 -20.21 -10.17
CA GLY A 117 15.92 -18.94 -10.10
C GLY A 117 15.34 -17.95 -9.09
N ALA A 118 15.97 -16.77 -9.03
CA ALA A 118 15.41 -15.62 -8.34
C ALA A 118 14.18 -15.09 -9.09
N VAL A 119 13.19 -14.62 -8.34
CA VAL A 119 11.96 -14.02 -8.89
C VAL A 119 12.02 -12.52 -8.63
N LEU A 120 11.94 -11.72 -9.69
CA LEU A 120 11.80 -10.27 -9.59
C LEU A 120 10.32 -9.91 -9.74
N THR A 121 9.79 -9.10 -8.84
CA THR A 121 8.40 -8.65 -8.93
C THR A 121 8.21 -7.27 -8.33
N ASP A 122 7.27 -6.51 -8.90
CA ASP A 122 6.82 -5.22 -8.39
C ASP A 122 5.67 -5.35 -7.37
N ASP A 123 5.14 -6.55 -7.15
CA ASP A 123 4.31 -6.89 -6.00
C ASP A 123 5.13 -7.77 -5.03
N PRO A 124 5.75 -7.19 -3.99
CA PRO A 124 6.58 -7.95 -3.05
C PRO A 124 5.78 -9.04 -2.30
N GLY A 125 4.46 -8.95 -2.25
CA GLY A 125 3.60 -9.97 -1.65
C GLY A 125 3.71 -11.32 -2.36
N ILE A 126 3.90 -11.34 -3.68
CA ILE A 126 4.08 -12.58 -4.44
C ILE A 126 5.37 -13.30 -4.03
N ALA A 127 6.48 -12.57 -3.88
CA ALA A 127 7.75 -13.15 -3.46
C ALA A 127 7.66 -13.72 -2.03
N VAL A 128 7.06 -12.96 -1.11
CA VAL A 128 6.88 -13.39 0.29
C VAL A 128 6.00 -14.63 0.39
N GLU A 129 4.84 -14.64 -0.27
CA GLU A 129 3.92 -15.78 -0.26
C GLU A 129 4.52 -17.03 -0.92
N ALA A 130 5.40 -16.85 -1.91
CA ALA A 130 6.13 -17.93 -2.57
C ALA A 130 7.34 -18.46 -1.79
N GLY A 131 7.64 -17.88 -0.61
CA GLY A 131 8.84 -18.22 0.17
C GLY A 131 10.14 -17.80 -0.51
N LYS A 132 10.10 -16.80 -1.39
CA LYS A 132 11.24 -16.23 -2.10
C LYS A 132 11.72 -14.95 -1.42
N ARG A 133 12.97 -14.57 -1.70
CA ARG A 133 13.51 -13.27 -1.28
C ARG A 133 12.88 -12.16 -2.13
N VAL A 134 12.55 -11.04 -1.49
CA VAL A 134 12.25 -9.79 -2.21
C VAL A 134 13.57 -9.23 -2.75
N GLU A 135 13.81 -9.42 -4.04
CA GLU A 135 15.08 -9.04 -4.67
C GLU A 135 15.26 -7.53 -4.83
N PHE A 136 14.16 -6.80 -5.02
CA PHE A 136 14.17 -5.35 -5.22
C PHE A 136 12.81 -4.76 -4.84
N GLU A 137 12.81 -3.64 -4.10
CA GLU A 137 11.57 -2.90 -3.83
C GLU A 137 11.44 -1.70 -4.79
N PHE A 138 10.73 -1.95 -5.87
CA PHE A 138 10.53 -1.05 -6.99
C PHE A 138 10.07 0.35 -6.58
N VAL A 139 9.04 0.49 -5.75
CA VAL A 139 8.47 1.82 -5.45
C VAL A 139 9.47 2.68 -4.67
N VAL A 140 10.05 2.12 -3.61
CA VAL A 140 11.01 2.83 -2.76
C VAL A 140 12.25 3.24 -3.55
N PHE A 141 12.88 2.30 -4.26
CA PHE A 141 14.12 2.58 -4.98
C PHE A 141 13.92 3.50 -6.19
N THR A 142 12.75 3.47 -6.83
CA THR A 142 12.40 4.45 -7.88
C THR A 142 12.32 5.87 -7.33
N ILE A 143 11.68 6.05 -6.17
CA ILE A 143 11.63 7.37 -5.50
C ILE A 143 13.04 7.84 -5.15
N LEU A 144 13.88 6.96 -4.58
CA LEU A 144 15.25 7.32 -4.22
C LEU A 144 16.14 7.61 -5.44
N ALA A 145 15.98 6.86 -6.53
CA ALA A 145 16.68 7.08 -7.79
C ALA A 145 16.32 8.43 -8.41
N THR A 146 15.03 8.73 -8.48
CA THR A 146 14.52 9.97 -9.09
C THR A 146 14.87 11.21 -8.27
N GLN A 147 15.16 11.05 -6.98
CA GLN A 147 15.71 12.09 -6.10
C GLN A 147 17.24 12.19 -6.19
N GLY A 148 17.92 11.32 -6.93
CA GLY A 148 19.38 11.26 -7.02
C GLY A 148 20.07 10.77 -5.74
N ILE A 149 19.32 10.18 -4.81
CA ILE A 149 19.83 9.68 -3.53
C ILE A 149 20.39 8.27 -3.69
N TRP A 150 19.86 7.51 -4.64
CA TRP A 150 20.28 6.14 -4.91
C TRP A 150 20.71 5.97 -6.37
N ASN A 151 21.75 5.17 -6.59
CA ASN A 151 22.25 4.82 -7.92
C ASN A 151 21.60 3.52 -8.39
N GLU A 152 20.93 3.55 -9.55
CA GLU A 152 20.22 2.39 -10.13
C GLU A 152 21.13 1.31 -10.71
N GLN A 153 22.43 1.56 -10.83
CA GLN A 153 23.36 0.61 -11.46
C GLN A 153 23.27 -0.83 -10.93
N PRO A 154 23.13 -1.10 -9.61
CA PRO A 154 23.07 -2.47 -9.10
C PRO A 154 21.88 -3.29 -9.63
N ILE A 155 20.70 -2.66 -9.83
CA ILE A 155 19.55 -3.39 -10.41
C ILE A 155 19.72 -3.56 -11.91
N LEU A 156 20.29 -2.55 -12.60
CA LEU A 156 20.57 -2.62 -14.03
C LEU A 156 21.58 -3.74 -14.35
N ASP A 157 22.63 -3.87 -13.55
CA ASP A 157 23.64 -4.93 -13.69
C ASP A 157 23.01 -6.31 -13.46
N ALA A 158 22.14 -6.45 -12.45
CA ALA A 158 21.42 -7.70 -12.19
C ALA A 158 20.47 -8.09 -13.34
N ILE A 159 19.80 -7.11 -13.96
CA ILE A 159 18.93 -7.31 -15.13
C ILE A 159 19.77 -7.75 -16.32
N ALA A 160 20.85 -7.01 -16.63
CA ALA A 160 21.75 -7.29 -17.74
C ALA A 160 22.41 -8.69 -17.60
N ALA A 161 22.72 -9.11 -16.38
CA ALA A 161 23.26 -10.43 -16.07
C ALA A 161 22.21 -11.56 -16.09
N ARG A 162 20.94 -11.28 -16.48
CA ARG A 162 19.85 -12.28 -16.50
C ARG A 162 19.67 -13.01 -15.17
N ARG A 163 19.88 -12.30 -14.05
CA ARG A 163 19.91 -12.92 -12.71
C ARG A 163 18.56 -13.49 -12.27
N PHE A 164 17.46 -13.05 -12.89
CA PHE A 164 16.11 -13.45 -12.51
C PHE A 164 15.60 -14.53 -13.46
N GLY A 165 15.17 -15.67 -12.93
CA GLY A 165 14.60 -16.75 -13.76
C GLY A 165 13.16 -16.44 -14.21
N LEU A 166 12.49 -15.59 -13.44
CA LEU A 166 11.13 -15.11 -13.70
C LEU A 166 11.01 -13.66 -13.26
N VAL A 167 10.42 -12.83 -14.12
CA VAL A 167 10.01 -11.46 -13.80
C VAL A 167 8.48 -11.40 -13.86
N VAL A 168 7.85 -10.91 -12.80
CA VAL A 168 6.39 -10.83 -12.63
C VAL A 168 5.99 -9.40 -12.34
N LEU A 169 5.29 -8.75 -13.28
CA LEU A 169 4.93 -7.33 -13.17
C LEU A 169 3.42 -7.11 -13.18
N THR A 170 2.93 -6.15 -12.41
CA THR A 170 1.51 -5.73 -12.42
C THR A 170 1.11 -4.95 -13.68
N THR A 171 2.09 -4.44 -14.43
CA THR A 171 1.88 -3.67 -15.67
C THR A 171 2.79 -4.19 -16.77
N SER A 172 2.38 -4.04 -18.03
CA SER A 172 3.21 -4.49 -19.15
C SER A 172 4.43 -3.59 -19.30
N LEU A 173 5.58 -4.18 -19.68
CA LEU A 173 6.75 -3.43 -20.12
C LEU A 173 6.48 -2.64 -21.41
N ASP A 174 5.47 -3.00 -22.18
CA ASP A 174 5.06 -2.29 -23.41
C ASP A 174 4.03 -1.18 -23.16
N ASP A 175 3.50 -1.07 -21.94
CA ASP A 175 2.58 0.02 -21.58
C ASP A 175 3.29 1.38 -21.67
N PRO A 176 2.54 2.46 -21.97
CA PRO A 176 3.10 3.81 -21.98
C PRO A 176 3.66 4.19 -20.60
N VAL A 177 4.71 5.03 -20.62
CA VAL A 177 5.37 5.51 -19.40
C VAL A 177 4.37 6.18 -18.49
N ARG A 178 4.28 5.70 -17.25
CA ARG A 178 3.38 6.27 -16.24
C ARG A 178 4.00 7.52 -15.62
N PRO A 179 3.19 8.51 -15.21
CA PRO A 179 3.66 9.63 -14.40
C PRO A 179 4.37 9.14 -13.14
N LEU A 180 5.34 9.90 -12.63
CA LEU A 180 6.16 9.49 -11.48
C LEU A 180 5.33 9.08 -10.25
N ILE A 181 4.18 9.72 -10.02
CA ILE A 181 3.29 9.40 -8.90
C ILE A 181 2.69 7.99 -8.96
N SER A 182 2.65 7.38 -10.15
CA SER A 182 2.12 6.04 -10.39
C SER A 182 3.13 5.09 -11.05
N ALA A 183 4.37 5.54 -11.26
CA ALA A 183 5.45 4.74 -11.79
C ALA A 183 6.01 3.82 -10.71
N ARG A 184 6.13 2.52 -11.02
CA ARG A 184 6.73 1.53 -10.11
C ARG A 184 8.22 1.38 -10.31
N TYR A 185 8.70 1.63 -11.53
CA TYR A 185 10.12 1.61 -11.91
C TYR A 185 10.43 2.83 -12.77
N THR A 186 11.71 3.23 -12.81
CA THR A 186 12.19 4.24 -13.74
C THR A 186 12.14 3.72 -15.18
N GLU A 187 12.17 4.67 -16.11
CA GLU A 187 12.20 4.36 -17.54
C GLU A 187 13.44 3.54 -17.92
N THR A 188 14.59 3.85 -17.30
CA THR A 188 15.85 3.11 -17.51
C THR A 188 15.71 1.65 -17.13
N VAL A 189 15.11 1.35 -15.97
CA VAL A 189 14.85 -0.02 -15.52
C VAL A 189 13.85 -0.73 -16.43
N ARG A 190 12.80 -0.04 -16.88
CA ARG A 190 11.81 -0.60 -17.83
C ARG A 190 12.48 -1.03 -19.13
N LEU A 191 13.30 -0.14 -19.71
CA LEU A 191 14.01 -0.39 -20.97
C LEU A 191 15.03 -1.52 -20.81
N ALA A 192 15.74 -1.58 -19.69
CA ALA A 192 16.69 -2.66 -19.40
C ALA A 192 15.99 -4.03 -19.30
N LEU A 193 14.85 -4.11 -18.61
CA LEU A 193 14.05 -5.34 -18.53
C LEU A 193 13.57 -5.75 -19.93
N ARG A 194 13.00 -4.81 -20.69
CA ARG A 194 12.47 -5.05 -22.03
C ARG A 194 13.53 -5.54 -23.02
N ALA A 195 14.77 -5.11 -22.86
CA ALA A 195 15.87 -5.48 -23.75
C ALA A 195 16.37 -6.93 -23.55
N VAL A 196 16.08 -7.55 -22.39
CA VAL A 196 16.73 -8.81 -21.99
C VAL A 196 15.72 -9.91 -21.62
N TYR A 197 14.48 -9.54 -21.29
CA TYR A 197 13.43 -10.46 -20.88
C TYR A 197 12.27 -10.46 -21.88
N ALA A 198 12.01 -11.63 -22.47
CA ALA A 198 10.91 -11.84 -23.40
C ALA A 198 9.58 -12.11 -22.67
N PRO A 199 8.43 -11.69 -23.23
CA PRO A 199 7.11 -12.04 -22.72
C PRO A 199 6.93 -13.56 -22.67
N ALA A 200 6.60 -14.07 -21.48
CA ALA A 200 6.36 -15.49 -21.21
C ALA A 200 4.87 -15.80 -20.96
N GLY A 201 4.00 -14.80 -21.05
CA GLY A 201 2.55 -14.93 -20.90
C GLY A 201 1.97 -13.92 -19.91
N GLN A 202 0.68 -14.08 -19.65
CA GLN A 202 -0.04 -13.28 -18.66
C GLN A 202 -0.84 -14.23 -17.77
N LEU A 203 -0.81 -13.99 -16.46
CA LEU A 203 -1.58 -14.75 -15.49
C LEU A 203 -2.22 -13.76 -14.52
N THR A 204 -3.56 -13.74 -14.47
CA THR A 204 -4.27 -13.05 -13.39
C THR A 204 -3.97 -11.55 -13.33
N GLY A 205 -3.87 -10.89 -14.48
CA GLY A 205 -3.49 -9.47 -14.57
C GLY A 205 -2.01 -9.17 -14.33
N TYR A 206 -1.17 -10.20 -14.10
CA TYR A 206 0.28 -10.08 -14.07
C TYR A 206 0.91 -10.46 -15.40
N TRP A 207 1.91 -9.70 -15.80
CA TRP A 207 2.73 -9.94 -16.97
C TRP A 207 3.97 -10.72 -16.56
N LEU A 208 4.23 -11.81 -17.25
CA LEU A 208 5.32 -12.73 -16.98
C LEU A 208 6.39 -12.54 -18.04
N TYR A 209 7.65 -12.46 -17.62
CA TYR A 209 8.78 -12.39 -18.52
C TYR A 209 9.89 -13.36 -18.08
N ARG A 210 10.63 -13.87 -19.06
CA ARG A 210 11.75 -14.79 -18.85
C ARG A 210 12.97 -14.30 -19.63
N PRO A 211 14.18 -14.57 -19.13
CA PRO A 211 15.39 -14.19 -19.84
C PRO A 211 15.45 -14.90 -21.19
N GLU A 212 15.85 -14.18 -22.24
CA GLU A 212 16.21 -14.78 -23.54
C GLU A 212 17.56 -15.52 -23.49
#